data_AF-A0A8X6XDT1-F1
#
_entry.id   AF-A0A8X6XDT1-F1
#
_cell.length_a   1.000
_cell.length_b   1.000
_cell.length_c   1.000
_cell.angle_alpha   90.00
_cell.angle_beta   90.00
_cell.angle_gamma   90.00
#
_symmetry.space_group_name_H-M   'P 1'
#
loop_
_entity.id
_entity.type
_entity.pdbx_description
1 polymer ?
#
loop_
_entity_poly.entity_id
_entity_poly.type
_entity_poly.pdbx_seq_one_letter_code
_entity_poly.pdbx_strand_id
1 'polypeptide(L)' 'PGEPKIKSFHFSNELEMGMRESVRCNVLSGDPPFEFSWYKDGLPLTDARGISVRKTDEYDSILLFQKWMRQQR' A
#
# COMPACT_ATOMS: atom_id res chain seq x y z
N PRO A 1 -23.00 1.16 -10.77
CA PRO A 1 -21.79 1.91 -11.15
C PRO A 1 -21.41 2.90 -10.06
N GLY A 2 -20.71 2.41 -9.04
CA GLY A 2 -20.23 3.20 -7.92
C GLY A 2 -18.73 3.48 -8.02
N GLU A 3 -18.32 4.69 -7.68
CA GLU A 3 -16.90 5.03 -7.52
C GLU A 3 -16.29 4.24 -6.35
N PRO A 4 -15.03 3.78 -6.47
CA PRO A 4 -14.34 3.09 -5.38
C PRO A 4 -14.19 3.99 -4.16
N LYS A 5 -14.62 3.51 -2.99
CA LYS A 5 -14.31 4.13 -1.69
C LYS A 5 -13.40 3.21 -0.92
N ILE A 6 -12.28 3.72 -0.43
CA ILE A 6 -11.32 2.94 0.34
C ILE A 6 -11.46 3.20 1.84
N LYS A 7 -11.18 2.19 2.64
CA LYS A 7 -11.00 2.34 4.08
C LYS A 7 -9.74 3.17 4.37
N SER A 8 -9.82 4.13 5.28
CA SER A 8 -8.64 4.85 5.77
C SER A 8 -7.61 3.88 6.34
N PHE A 9 -6.34 4.14 6.03
CA PHE A 9 -5.21 3.37 6.52
C PHE A 9 -4.11 4.30 7.02
N HIS A 10 -3.29 3.79 7.93
CA HIS A 10 -2.15 4.49 8.49
C HIS A 10 -0.99 3.51 8.66
N PHE A 11 0.22 4.03 8.68
CA PHE A 11 1.41 3.28 9.09
C PHE A 11 1.46 3.14 10.61
N SER A 12 2.24 2.18 11.10
CA SER A 12 2.51 2.01 12.52
C SER A 12 3.13 3.28 13.13
N ASN A 13 2.68 3.64 14.34
CA ASN A 13 3.22 4.78 15.09
C ASN A 13 4.60 4.48 15.69
N GLU A 14 5.00 3.21 15.80
CA GLU A 14 6.23 2.74 16.43
C GLU A 14 7.23 2.22 15.37
N LEU A 15 7.26 2.86 14.20
CA LEU A 15 8.03 2.37 13.06
C LEU A 15 9.50 2.80 13.12
N GLU A 16 10.38 1.85 13.45
CA GLU A 16 11.83 2.07 13.50
C GLU A 16 12.55 1.61 12.22
N MET A 17 13.76 2.12 11.99
CA MET A 17 14.59 1.65 10.88
C MET A 17 14.90 0.16 11.01
N GLY A 18 14.79 -0.56 9.91
CA GLY A 18 15.03 -2.00 9.89
C GLY A 18 13.77 -2.84 10.12
N MET A 19 12.70 -2.25 10.67
CA MET A 19 11.45 -2.97 10.91
C MET A 19 10.71 -3.28 9.61
N ARG A 20 9.89 -4.33 9.63
CA ARG A 20 8.95 -4.64 8.56
C ARG A 20 7.67 -3.84 8.78
N GLU A 21 7.08 -3.35 7.70
CA GLU A 21 5.83 -2.60 7.75
C GLU A 21 4.92 -3.00 6.59
N SER A 22 3.61 -3.11 6.84
CA SER A 22 2.65 -3.40 5.79
C SER A 22 1.40 -2.55 5.95
N VAL A 23 0.90 -2.04 4.82
CA VAL A 23 -0.32 -1.24 4.74
C VAL A 23 -1.26 -1.90 3.75
N ARG A 24 -2.55 -1.95 4.11
CA ARG A 24 -3.61 -2.53 3.28
C ARG A 24 -4.51 -1.41 2.75
N CYS A 25 -4.72 -1.40 1.43
CA CYS A 25 -5.79 -0.66 0.78
C CYS A 25 -6.97 -1.61 0.62
N ASN A 26 -8.10 -1.27 1.26
CA ASN A 26 -9.33 -2.06 1.24
C ASN A 26 -10.46 -1.23 0.63
N VAL A 27 -11.05 -1.70 -0.46
CA VAL A 27 -12.19 -1.07 -1.12
C VAL A 27 -13.47 -1.48 -0.39
N LEU A 28 -14.18 -0.50 0.18
CA LEU A 28 -15.43 -0.68 0.93
C LEU A 28 -16.66 -0.73 0.02
N SER A 29 -16.63 -0.01 -1.11
CA SER A 29 -17.75 0.07 -2.05
C SER A 29 -17.26 0.50 -3.43
N GLY A 30 -17.99 0.12 -4.47
CA GLY A 30 -17.70 0.42 -5.87
C GLY A 30 -17.95 -0.83 -6.72
N ASP A 31 -17.81 -0.72 -8.04
CA ASP A 31 -17.95 -1.86 -8.94
C ASP A 31 -16.59 -2.27 -9.55
N PRO A 32 -16.18 -3.54 -9.45
CA PRO A 32 -14.94 -4.03 -10.04
C PRO A 32 -14.98 -4.12 -11.58
N PRO A 33 -13.84 -4.29 -12.28
CA PRO A 33 -12.50 -4.59 -11.74
C PRO A 33 -11.78 -3.36 -11.18
N PHE A 34 -11.17 -3.53 -10.00
CA PHE A 34 -10.30 -2.50 -9.42
C PHE A 34 -8.84 -2.72 -9.77
N GLU A 35 -8.18 -1.63 -10.15
CA GLU A 35 -6.74 -1.52 -10.30
C GLU A 35 -6.16 -0.79 -9.10
N PHE A 36 -5.07 -1.32 -8.56
CA PHE A 36 -4.40 -0.75 -7.38
C PHE A 36 -3.03 -0.21 -7.80
N SER A 37 -2.72 1.00 -7.35
CA SER A 37 -1.42 1.62 -7.56
C SER A 37 -1.00 2.35 -6.29
N TRP A 38 0.24 2.11 -5.87
CA TRP A 38 0.80 2.73 -4.68
C TRP A 38 1.81 3.80 -5.10
N TYR A 39 1.79 4.94 -4.42
CA TYR A 39 2.68 6.06 -4.70
C TYR A 39 3.29 6.57 -3.41
N LYS A 40 4.50 7.12 -3.56
CA LYS A 40 5.22 7.80 -2.50
C LYS A 40 5.88 9.03 -3.10
N ASP A 41 5.54 10.20 -2.58
CA ASP A 41 6.04 11.49 -3.08
C ASP A 41 5.81 11.68 -4.60
N GLY A 42 4.67 11.18 -5.09
CA GLY A 42 4.31 11.21 -6.52
C GLY A 42 5.00 10.15 -7.38
N LEU A 43 5.92 9.34 -6.83
CA LEU A 43 6.60 8.28 -7.55
C LEU A 43 5.89 6.93 -7.34
N PRO A 44 5.67 6.13 -8.41
CA PRO A 44 5.03 4.83 -8.28
C PRO A 44 5.92 3.87 -7.48
N LEU A 45 5.31 3.20 -6.50
CA LEU A 45 5.90 2.07 -5.80
C LEU A 45 5.50 0.79 -6.53
N THR A 46 6.49 0.11 -7.08
CA THR A 46 6.35 -1.22 -7.69
C THR A 46 7.18 -2.22 -6.89
N ASP A 47 7.04 -3.50 -7.22
CA ASP A 47 7.91 -4.55 -6.68
C ASP A 47 9.38 -4.20 -6.99
N ALA A 48 10.12 -3.83 -5.95
CA ALA A 48 11.52 -3.43 -6.05
C ALA A 48 12.18 -3.48 -4.67
N ARG A 49 13.45 -3.94 -4.62
CA ARG A 49 14.35 -4.02 -3.45
C ARG A 49 13.75 -3.54 -2.11
N GLY A 50 13.09 -4.48 -1.41
CA GLY A 50 12.55 -4.24 -0.06
C GLY A 50 11.11 -3.77 -0.02
N ILE A 51 10.45 -3.58 -1.17
CA ILE A 51 9.04 -3.24 -1.33
C ILE A 51 8.35 -4.35 -2.12
N SER A 52 7.15 -4.76 -1.69
CA SER A 52 6.27 -5.66 -2.43
C SER A 52 4.85 -5.10 -2.45
N VAL A 53 4.24 -5.03 -3.62
CA VAL A 53 2.84 -4.68 -3.85
C VAL A 53 2.11 -5.94 -4.27
N ARG A 54 1.06 -6.30 -3.55
CA ARG A 54 0.28 -7.51 -3.83
C ARG A 54 -1.19 -7.14 -3.89
N LYS A 55 -1.90 -7.61 -4.92
CA LYS A 55 -3.36 -7.68 -4.89
C LYS A 55 -3.73 -9.01 -4.24
N THR A 56 -4.39 -8.97 -3.08
CA THR A 56 -4.74 -10.18 -2.33
C THR A 56 -6.07 -10.76 -2.75
N ASP A 57 -6.99 -9.90 -3.20
CA ASP A 57 -8.28 -10.27 -3.80
C ASP A 57 -8.77 -9.11 -4.70
N GLU A 58 -10.02 -9.15 -5.14
CA GLU A 58 -10.58 -8.11 -6.01
C GLU A 58 -10.68 -6.73 -5.34
N TYR A 59 -10.84 -6.67 -4.02
CA TYR A 59 -11.09 -5.46 -3.21
C TYR A 59 -9.89 -5.03 -2.36
N ASP A 60 -8.81 -5.82 -2.32
CA ASP A 60 -7.69 -5.60 -1.43
C ASP A 60 -6.32 -5.63 -2.11
N SER A 61 -5.49 -4.66 -1.75
CA SER A 61 -4.06 -4.63 -2.04
C SER A 61 -3.23 -4.35 -0.80
N ILE A 62 -2.08 -5.00 -0.69
CA ILE A 62 -1.10 -4.80 0.38
C ILE A 62 0.18 -4.24 -0.21
N LEU A 63 0.64 -3.12 0.36
CA LEU A 63 2.00 -2.62 0.21
C LEU A 63 2.82 -3.09 1.41
N LEU A 64 3.97 -3.70 1.15
CA LEU A 64 4.82 -4.31 2.15
C LEU A 64 6.25 -3.78 2.02
N PHE A 65 6.75 -3.16 3.09
CA PHE A 65 8.16 -2.84 3.27
C PHE A 65 8.83 -3.97 4.07
N GLN A 66 9.73 -4.72 3.45
CA GLN A 66 10.54 -5.75 4.12
C GLN A 66 11.49 -5.14 5.15
N LYS A 67 11.99 -3.94 4.85
CA LYS A 67 12.88 -3.18 5.71
C LYS A 67 12.53 -1.70 5.58
N TRP A 68 12.06 -1.11 6.67
CA TRP A 68 11.81 0.32 6.74
C TRP A 68 13.15 1.05 6.72
N MET A 69 13.30 1.95 5.77
CA MET A 69 14.51 2.74 5.59
C MET A 69 14.16 4.21 5.71
N ARG A 70 15.05 4.98 6.36
CA ARG A 70 14.99 6.44 6.29
C ARG A 70 15.13 6.88 4.84
N GLN A 71 14.23 7.74 4.39
CA GLN A 71 14.42 8.44 3.14
C GLN A 71 15.50 9.51 3.34
N GLN A 72 16.59 9.41 2.59
CA GLN A 72 17.45 10.58 2.38
C GLN A 72 16.76 11.44 1.31
N ARG A 73 16.64 12.73 1.60
CA ARG A 73 16.17 13.75 0.66
C ARG A 73 17.11 13.84 -0.54
#